data_AF-A0A1I8AQS9-F1
#
_entry.id   AF-A0A1I8AQS9-F1
#
_cell.length_a   1.000
_cell.length_b   1.000
_cell.length_c   1.000
_cell.angle_alpha   90.00
_cell.angle_beta   90.00
_cell.angle_gamma   90.00
#
_symmetry.space_group_name_H-M   'P 1'
#
loop_
_entity.id
_entity.type
_entity.pdbx_description
1 polymer ?
#
loop_
_entity_poly.entity_id
_entity_poly.type
_entity_poly.pdbx_seq_one_letter_code
_entity_poly.pdbx_strand_id
1 'polypeptide(L)'
;MSVLVSSPSVSTLVGTPKEVKARLGRSQAEQVLVLAFDHIKPAAFKALAENFTNVASSIAADVAQLAGLSTRNPSAQPNKWKKQGQIFAINHGGADYFPGYGLDPATSFRPAKPLAQVLEILAGHKDSWGMAYWFMSSNSFLGGKRPQDLLMSAPEKVIAAAQDEVHSTVLLNAPLVLVDLASVPLRKLGVTRKQLIDTEKDQYPATRLWAAAIYRQCPQAQGLCWVSRQDDSARAVMLFGDRIAKSALKPQGPSHSLSEDPASYDAVLDLAERIGVLIVPGRV
;
A
#
# COMPACT_ATOMS: atom_id res chain seq x y z
N MET A 1 45.18 -13.35 -21.36
CA MET A 1 44.67 -12.99 -20.02
C MET A 1 44.30 -11.53 -20.05
N SER A 2 43.02 -11.20 -19.85
CA SER A 2 42.51 -9.82 -19.77
C SER A 2 41.98 -9.59 -18.36
N VAL A 3 42.53 -8.58 -17.69
CA VAL A 3 42.18 -8.19 -16.33
C VAL A 3 40.75 -7.63 -16.32
N LEU A 4 39.88 -8.22 -15.50
CA LEU A 4 38.51 -7.77 -15.27
C LEU A 4 38.52 -6.67 -14.21
N VAL A 5 37.97 -5.50 -14.54
CA VAL A 5 37.61 -4.50 -13.53
C VAL A 5 36.34 -5.02 -12.85
N SER A 6 36.48 -5.52 -11.62
CA SER A 6 35.35 -5.96 -10.79
C SER A 6 34.81 -4.79 -9.98
N SER A 7 33.54 -4.47 -10.15
CA SER A 7 32.76 -3.76 -9.15
C SER A 7 32.35 -4.76 -8.05
N PRO A 8 32.29 -4.39 -6.75
CA PRO A 8 31.90 -5.30 -5.67
C PRO A 8 30.47 -5.87 -5.81
N SER A 9 29.62 -5.24 -6.64
CA SER A 9 28.17 -5.48 -6.69
C SER A 9 27.71 -6.26 -7.92
N VAL A 10 28.46 -6.21 -9.03
CA VAL A 10 28.09 -6.83 -10.31
C VAL A 10 29.35 -7.40 -10.98
N SER A 11 29.25 -8.64 -11.45
CA SER A 11 30.32 -9.35 -12.15
C SER A 11 29.87 -9.79 -13.54
N THR A 12 30.66 -9.46 -14.57
CA THR A 12 30.38 -9.88 -15.95
C THR A 12 31.11 -11.18 -16.28
N LEU A 13 30.38 -12.17 -16.78
CA LEU A 13 30.92 -13.43 -17.27
C LEU A 13 30.73 -13.52 -18.78
N VAL A 14 31.81 -13.83 -19.48
CA VAL A 14 31.84 -13.92 -20.95
C VAL A 14 32.56 -15.21 -21.33
N GLY A 15 32.01 -15.91 -22.32
CA GLY A 15 32.56 -17.15 -22.85
C GLY A 15 31.51 -17.98 -23.57
N THR A 16 31.89 -19.19 -23.97
CA THR A 16 30.95 -20.18 -24.49
C THR A 16 29.95 -20.60 -23.40
N PRO A 17 28.78 -21.17 -23.77
CA PRO A 17 27.81 -21.64 -22.78
C PRO A 17 28.40 -22.61 -21.75
N LYS A 18 29.33 -23.48 -22.16
CA LYS A 18 30.01 -24.43 -21.28
C LYS A 18 30.92 -23.73 -20.27
N GLU A 19 31.68 -22.73 -20.70
CA GLU A 19 32.57 -21.95 -19.84
C GLU A 19 31.80 -21.07 -18.87
N VAL A 20 30.74 -20.39 -19.33
CA VAL A 20 29.87 -19.56 -18.49
C VAL A 20 29.19 -20.42 -17.43
N LYS A 21 28.65 -21.58 -17.79
CA LYS A 21 28.03 -22.53 -16.85
C LYS A 21 29.01 -22.98 -15.75
N ALA A 22 30.25 -23.30 -16.12
CA ALA A 22 31.28 -23.72 -15.16
C ALA A 22 31.65 -22.60 -14.17
N ARG A 23 31.62 -21.33 -14.63
CA ARG A 23 31.91 -20.16 -13.79
C ARG A 23 30.73 -19.78 -12.91
N LEU A 24 29.50 -19.90 -13.42
CA LEU A 24 28.27 -19.69 -12.63
C LEU A 24 28.16 -20.68 -11.48
N GLY A 25 28.57 -21.94 -11.66
CA GLY A 25 28.59 -22.93 -10.58
C GLY A 25 29.51 -22.59 -9.40
N ARG A 26 30.34 -21.55 -9.49
CA ARG A 26 31.21 -21.04 -8.42
C ARG A 26 30.83 -19.63 -7.96
N SER A 27 29.77 -19.05 -8.52
CA SER A 27 29.31 -17.69 -8.21
C SER A 27 28.45 -17.67 -6.95
N GLN A 28 28.55 -16.59 -6.18
CA GLN A 28 27.69 -16.31 -5.02
C GLN A 28 26.49 -15.40 -5.37
N ALA A 29 26.28 -15.11 -6.66
CA ALA A 29 25.19 -14.23 -7.10
C ALA A 29 23.82 -14.92 -6.96
N GLU A 30 22.83 -14.22 -6.39
CA GLU A 30 21.46 -14.73 -6.20
C GLU A 30 20.65 -14.77 -7.51
N GLN A 31 20.94 -13.88 -8.45
CA GLN A 31 20.27 -13.77 -9.74
C GLN A 31 21.26 -13.53 -10.87
N VAL A 32 20.93 -14.02 -12.07
CA VAL A 32 21.81 -13.94 -13.25
C VAL A 32 20.99 -13.57 -14.49
N LEU A 33 21.51 -12.63 -15.28
CA LEU A 33 21.02 -12.32 -16.62
C LEU A 33 22.02 -12.87 -17.66
N VAL A 34 21.53 -13.66 -18.63
CA VAL A 34 22.37 -14.28 -19.66
C VAL A 34 21.89 -13.84 -21.05
N LEU A 35 22.83 -13.41 -21.89
CA LEU A 35 22.59 -13.07 -23.28
C LEU A 35 23.36 -14.05 -24.17
N ALA A 36 22.65 -14.78 -25.04
CA ALA A 36 23.23 -15.77 -25.95
C ALA A 36 23.11 -15.31 -27.41
N PHE A 37 24.06 -15.73 -28.24
CA PHE A 37 24.10 -15.39 -29.66
C PHE A 37 24.32 -16.68 -30.47
N ASP A 38 23.46 -16.93 -31.46
CA ASP A 38 23.57 -18.13 -32.31
C ASP A 38 24.78 -18.02 -33.26
N HIS A 39 24.95 -16.84 -33.89
CA HIS A 39 26.05 -16.56 -34.80
C HIS A 39 26.58 -15.13 -34.61
N ILE A 40 27.81 -15.02 -34.10
CA ILE A 40 28.51 -13.74 -33.96
C ILE A 40 29.99 -13.92 -34.25
N LYS A 41 30.58 -12.98 -35.00
CA LYS A 41 32.02 -13.00 -35.29
C LYS A 41 32.80 -12.78 -33.99
N PRO A 42 33.92 -13.50 -33.74
CA PRO A 42 34.67 -13.39 -32.48
C PRO A 42 35.07 -11.96 -32.11
N ALA A 43 35.49 -11.15 -33.09
CA ALA A 43 35.86 -9.75 -32.88
C ALA A 43 34.67 -8.88 -32.44
N ALA A 44 33.49 -9.09 -33.05
CA ALA A 44 32.26 -8.39 -32.68
C ALA A 44 31.77 -8.82 -31.29
N PHE A 45 31.84 -10.12 -30.98
CA PHE A 45 31.49 -10.64 -29.65
C PHE A 45 32.38 -10.06 -28.56
N LYS A 46 33.69 -9.95 -28.81
CA LYS A 46 34.64 -9.36 -27.87
C LYS A 46 34.35 -7.88 -27.61
N ALA A 47 34.11 -7.09 -28.65
CA ALA A 47 33.75 -5.68 -28.51
C ALA A 47 32.42 -5.51 -27.76
N LEU A 48 31.43 -6.37 -28.03
CA LEU A 48 30.15 -6.36 -27.34
C LEU A 48 30.33 -6.72 -25.86
N ALA A 49 31.12 -7.73 -25.54
CA ALA A 49 31.44 -8.14 -24.18
C ALA A 49 32.13 -7.03 -23.36
N GLU A 50 33.08 -6.32 -23.97
CA GLU A 50 33.74 -5.16 -23.35
C GLU A 50 32.73 -4.03 -23.10
N ASN A 51 31.88 -3.71 -24.08
CA ASN A 51 30.81 -2.73 -23.91
C ASN A 51 29.82 -3.12 -22.82
N PHE A 52 29.40 -4.38 -22.76
CA PHE A 52 28.51 -4.87 -21.72
C PHE A 52 29.15 -4.86 -20.33
N THR A 53 30.46 -5.06 -20.23
CA THR A 53 31.18 -4.92 -18.95
C THR A 53 31.17 -3.47 -18.47
N ASN A 54 31.40 -2.52 -19.38
CA ASN A 54 31.34 -1.09 -19.09
C ASN A 54 29.91 -0.65 -18.72
N VAL A 55 28.90 -1.11 -19.46
CA VAL A 55 27.49 -0.83 -19.18
C VAL A 55 27.04 -1.49 -17.88
N ALA A 56 27.42 -2.73 -17.59
CA ALA A 56 27.09 -3.39 -16.32
C ALA A 56 27.71 -2.68 -15.12
N SER A 57 28.93 -2.15 -15.28
CA SER A 57 29.60 -1.33 -14.26
C SER A 57 28.90 0.02 -14.08
N SER A 58 28.47 0.65 -15.19
CA SER A 58 27.66 1.87 -15.15
C SER A 58 26.30 1.61 -14.50
N ILE A 59 25.58 0.57 -14.88
CA ILE A 59 24.29 0.19 -14.27
C ILE A 59 24.47 -0.10 -12.78
N ALA A 60 25.56 -0.74 -12.35
CA ALA A 60 25.82 -0.95 -10.93
C ALA A 60 26.03 0.39 -10.19
N ALA A 61 26.76 1.33 -10.80
CA ALA A 61 26.96 2.67 -10.27
C ALA A 61 25.67 3.50 -10.31
N ASP A 62 24.89 3.39 -11.38
CA ASP A 62 23.64 4.08 -11.63
C ASP A 62 22.53 3.51 -10.75
N VAL A 63 22.48 2.22 -10.47
CA VAL A 63 21.53 1.63 -9.49
C VAL A 63 21.89 2.08 -8.07
N ALA A 64 23.19 2.14 -7.73
CA ALA A 64 23.63 2.71 -6.45
C ALA A 64 23.33 4.22 -6.34
N GLN A 65 23.43 4.95 -7.45
CA GLN A 65 23.21 6.40 -7.54
C GLN A 65 21.72 6.78 -7.69
N LEU A 66 20.93 6.00 -8.43
CA LEU A 66 19.46 6.07 -8.54
C LEU A 66 18.80 5.72 -7.20
N ALA A 67 19.47 4.92 -6.36
CA ALA A 67 19.08 4.69 -4.98
C ALA A 67 19.62 5.74 -3.98
N GLY A 68 20.40 6.73 -4.43
CA GLY A 68 21.01 7.77 -3.57
C GLY A 68 22.05 7.27 -2.56
N LEU A 69 22.48 6.02 -2.65
CA LEU A 69 23.28 5.38 -1.62
C LEU A 69 24.75 5.80 -1.78
N SER A 70 25.30 6.47 -0.76
CA SER A 70 26.75 6.71 -0.69
C SER A 70 27.50 5.39 -0.81
N THR A 71 28.41 5.28 -1.78
CA THR A 71 29.17 4.04 -2.07
C THR A 71 30.06 3.58 -0.90
N ARG A 72 30.25 4.42 0.13
CA ARG A 72 30.96 4.09 1.38
C ARG A 72 30.06 3.76 2.56
N ASN A 73 28.80 4.20 2.55
CA ASN A 73 27.82 3.88 3.59
C ASN A 73 26.40 3.94 3.00
N PRO A 74 25.96 2.87 2.33
CA PRO A 74 24.72 2.87 1.58
C PRO A 74 23.51 3.27 2.42
N SER A 75 23.49 2.92 3.71
CA SER A 75 22.36 3.18 4.59
C SER A 75 22.31 4.61 5.15
N ALA A 76 23.36 5.43 5.01
CA ALA A 76 23.46 6.73 5.69
C ALA A 76 22.38 7.73 5.25
N GLN A 77 22.11 7.82 3.95
CA GLN A 77 21.16 8.79 3.42
C GLN A 77 19.70 8.37 3.68
N PRO A 78 19.28 7.12 3.39
CA PRO A 78 17.94 6.66 3.75
C PRO A 78 17.66 6.73 5.26
N ASN A 79 18.64 6.38 6.09
CA ASN A 79 18.50 6.50 7.55
C ASN A 79 18.38 7.95 8.00
N LYS A 80 19.04 8.90 7.33
CA LYS A 80 18.87 10.33 7.60
C LYS A 80 17.46 10.78 7.26
N TRP A 81 16.93 10.43 6.09
CA TRP A 81 15.55 10.75 5.71
C TRP A 81 14.53 10.15 6.66
N LYS A 82 14.75 8.90 7.10
CA LYS A 82 13.92 8.24 8.10
C LYS A 82 13.89 8.99 9.42
N LYS A 83 15.06 9.37 9.94
CA LYS A 83 15.17 10.18 11.17
C LYS A 83 14.51 11.56 11.03
N GLN A 84 14.39 12.08 9.81
CA GLN A 84 13.73 13.36 9.52
C GLN A 84 12.22 13.21 9.24
N GLY A 85 11.65 12.02 9.37
CA GLY A 85 10.23 11.77 9.08
C GLY A 85 9.87 11.90 7.60
N GLN A 86 10.86 11.93 6.70
CA GLN A 86 10.62 12.13 5.27
C GLN A 86 10.23 10.84 4.55
N ILE A 87 10.59 9.70 5.13
CA ILE A 87 10.29 8.36 4.64
C ILE A 87 10.21 7.40 5.82
N PHE A 88 9.37 6.38 5.76
CA PHE A 88 9.34 5.31 6.76
C PHE A 88 10.10 4.08 6.26
N ALA A 89 10.39 3.14 7.15
CA ALA A 89 11.04 1.88 6.78
C ALA A 89 10.38 0.69 7.47
N ILE A 90 10.29 -0.42 6.74
CA ILE A 90 9.90 -1.72 7.27
C ILE A 90 11.18 -2.48 7.57
N ASN A 91 11.36 -2.93 8.82
CA ASN A 91 12.48 -3.78 9.18
C ASN A 91 12.12 -5.25 8.94
N HIS A 92 12.94 -5.95 8.16
CA HIS A 92 12.78 -7.38 7.92
C HIS A 92 14.15 -8.05 7.83
N GLY A 93 14.41 -9.03 8.69
CA GLY A 93 15.71 -9.73 8.74
C GLY A 93 16.89 -8.82 9.10
N GLY A 94 16.66 -7.75 9.87
CA GLY A 94 17.71 -6.78 10.24
C GLY A 94 18.05 -5.75 9.16
N ALA A 95 17.39 -5.81 8.00
CA ALA A 95 17.51 -4.80 6.94
C ALA A 95 16.27 -3.89 6.91
N ASP A 96 16.49 -2.61 6.66
CA ASP A 96 15.43 -1.61 6.45
C ASP A 96 15.06 -1.53 4.97
N TYR A 97 13.78 -1.69 4.69
CA TYR A 97 13.19 -1.56 3.36
C TYR A 97 12.37 -0.27 3.30
N PHE A 98 12.61 0.53 2.26
CA PHE A 98 11.99 1.84 2.09
C PHE A 98 10.94 1.81 0.97
N PRO A 99 9.81 2.54 1.09
CA PRO A 99 8.75 2.56 0.09
C PRO A 99 9.20 3.27 -1.19
N GLY A 100 9.41 2.50 -2.26
CA GLY A 100 9.82 3.06 -3.57
C GLY A 100 8.80 4.03 -4.18
N TYR A 101 7.50 3.85 -3.93
CA TYR A 101 6.45 4.78 -4.39
C TYR A 101 6.56 6.19 -3.76
N GLY A 102 7.30 6.30 -2.66
CA GLY A 102 7.56 7.54 -1.96
C GLY A 102 8.77 8.32 -2.49
N LEU A 103 9.53 7.74 -3.42
CA LEU A 103 10.73 8.34 -4.00
C LEU A 103 10.40 8.92 -5.37
N ASP A 104 10.73 10.19 -5.57
CA ASP A 104 10.36 10.92 -6.78
C ASP A 104 11.46 10.87 -7.85
N PRO A 105 11.24 10.18 -8.99
CA PRO A 105 12.22 10.13 -10.07
C PRO A 105 12.58 11.52 -10.62
N ALA A 106 11.64 12.48 -10.58
CA ALA A 106 11.87 13.84 -11.08
C ALA A 106 12.83 14.65 -10.21
N THR A 107 13.03 14.25 -8.95
CA THR A 107 13.93 14.92 -8.00
C THR A 107 15.09 14.04 -7.57
N SER A 108 15.55 13.17 -8.49
CA SER A 108 16.65 12.21 -8.25
C SER A 108 16.34 11.24 -7.11
N PHE A 109 15.13 10.68 -7.11
CA PHE A 109 14.65 9.69 -6.14
C PHE A 109 14.74 10.15 -4.69
N ARG A 110 14.53 11.45 -4.45
CA ARG A 110 14.37 11.97 -3.08
C ARG A 110 12.97 11.65 -2.56
N PRO A 111 12.79 11.53 -1.23
CA PRO A 111 11.46 11.38 -0.66
C PRO A 111 10.54 12.54 -1.07
N ALA A 112 9.37 12.19 -1.58
CA ALA A 112 8.38 13.16 -2.02
C ALA A 112 7.84 13.94 -0.82
N LYS A 113 7.73 15.27 -0.93
CA LYS A 113 7.17 16.12 0.14
C LYS A 113 5.78 15.66 0.62
N PRO A 114 4.85 15.24 -0.26
CA PRO A 114 3.56 14.70 0.16
C PRO A 114 3.67 13.47 1.07
N LEU A 115 4.69 12.62 0.88
CA LEU A 115 4.92 11.47 1.76
C LEU A 115 5.16 11.95 3.18
N ALA A 116 6.09 12.88 3.37
CA ALA A 116 6.43 13.42 4.68
C ALA A 116 5.20 14.02 5.40
N GLN A 117 4.32 14.70 4.66
CA GLN A 117 3.08 15.27 5.21
C GLN A 117 2.12 14.18 5.70
N VAL A 118 1.94 13.10 4.92
CA VAL A 118 1.11 11.96 5.34
C VAL A 118 1.73 11.26 6.55
N LEU A 119 3.06 11.09 6.57
CA LEU A 119 3.76 10.50 7.70
C LEU A 119 3.60 11.33 8.97
N GLU A 120 3.61 12.66 8.85
CA GLU A 120 3.37 13.57 9.98
C GLU A 120 1.93 13.43 10.51
N ILE A 121 0.93 13.38 9.63
CA ILE A 121 -0.49 13.24 10.02
C ILE A 121 -0.75 11.90 10.71
N LEU A 122 -0.15 10.82 10.20
CA LEU A 122 -0.39 9.47 10.70
C LEU A 122 0.62 9.05 11.78
N ALA A 123 1.61 9.89 12.08
CA ALA A 123 2.54 9.67 13.19
C ALA A 123 1.75 9.59 14.50
N GLY A 124 2.13 8.68 15.40
CA GLY A 124 1.39 8.42 16.65
C GLY A 124 0.16 7.52 16.48
N HIS A 125 -0.36 7.40 15.24
CA HIS A 125 -1.50 6.52 14.92
C HIS A 125 -1.11 5.24 14.20
N LYS A 126 0.04 5.24 13.51
CA LYS A 126 0.53 4.08 12.76
C LYS A 126 2.01 3.84 12.96
N ASP A 127 2.36 2.59 13.23
CA ASP A 127 3.72 2.11 13.12
C ASP A 127 4.09 1.89 11.64
N SER A 128 5.34 1.51 11.36
CA SER A 128 5.82 1.29 9.99
C SER A 128 4.99 0.27 9.20
N TRP A 129 4.47 -0.77 9.88
CA TRP A 129 3.65 -1.79 9.23
C TRP A 129 2.22 -1.30 8.98
N GLY A 130 1.60 -0.59 9.93
CA GLY A 130 0.33 0.09 9.75
C GLY A 130 0.39 1.12 8.63
N MET A 131 1.50 1.87 8.53
CA MET A 131 1.76 2.80 7.43
C MET A 131 1.81 2.08 6.09
N ALA A 132 2.59 0.99 6.01
CA ALA A 132 2.68 0.17 4.80
C ALA A 132 1.30 -0.35 4.39
N TYR A 133 0.55 -0.90 5.34
CA TYR A 133 -0.79 -1.43 5.13
C TYR A 133 -1.76 -0.37 4.62
N TRP A 134 -1.73 0.84 5.21
CA TRP A 134 -2.60 1.94 4.78
C TRP A 134 -2.30 2.35 3.33
N PHE A 135 -1.03 2.52 2.97
CA PHE A 135 -0.63 2.92 1.63
C PHE A 135 -0.94 1.86 0.56
N MET A 136 -0.87 0.57 0.90
CA MET A 136 -1.10 -0.55 -0.01
C MET A 136 -2.56 -1.03 -0.07
N SER A 137 -3.40 -0.58 0.86
CA SER A 137 -4.81 -0.99 0.94
C SER A 137 -5.71 -0.10 0.09
N SER A 138 -6.84 -0.66 -0.33
CA SER A 138 -7.89 0.14 -0.97
C SER A 138 -8.45 1.14 0.04
N ASN A 139 -8.43 2.43 -0.29
CA ASN A 139 -8.92 3.48 0.60
C ASN A 139 -10.27 4.02 0.09
N SER A 140 -11.30 3.99 0.92
CA SER A 140 -12.67 4.39 0.57
C SER A 140 -12.79 5.88 0.23
N PHE A 141 -12.07 6.74 0.95
CA PHE A 141 -12.00 8.18 0.68
C PHE A 141 -11.44 8.46 -0.72
N LEU A 142 -10.52 7.61 -1.19
CA LEU A 142 -9.91 7.68 -2.52
C LEU A 142 -10.69 6.91 -3.60
N GLY A 143 -11.95 6.58 -3.36
CA GLY A 143 -12.79 5.83 -4.31
C GLY A 143 -12.34 4.39 -4.51
N GLY A 144 -11.71 3.79 -3.49
CA GLY A 144 -11.18 2.43 -3.53
C GLY A 144 -9.78 2.30 -4.15
N LYS A 145 -9.17 3.40 -4.60
CA LYS A 145 -7.78 3.40 -5.03
C LYS A 145 -6.84 3.32 -3.83
N ARG A 146 -5.62 2.82 -4.04
CA ARG A 146 -4.61 2.78 -2.99
C ARG A 146 -3.93 4.13 -2.84
N PRO A 147 -3.66 4.61 -1.62
CA PRO A 147 -2.93 5.87 -1.43
C PRO A 147 -1.59 5.92 -2.15
N GLN A 148 -0.84 4.81 -2.21
CA GLN A 148 0.45 4.76 -2.92
C GLN A 148 0.35 5.04 -4.42
N ASP A 149 -0.78 4.68 -5.06
CA ASP A 149 -0.98 4.89 -6.50
C ASP A 149 -1.30 6.36 -6.83
N LEU A 150 -1.75 7.12 -5.82
CA LEU A 150 -2.18 8.51 -5.94
C LEU A 150 -1.19 9.50 -5.31
N LEU A 151 -0.23 9.03 -4.52
CA LEU A 151 0.69 9.88 -3.76
C LEU A 151 1.40 10.92 -4.64
N MET A 152 1.77 10.54 -5.86
CA MET A 152 2.48 11.42 -6.79
C MET A 152 1.54 12.18 -7.74
N SER A 153 0.41 11.57 -8.11
CA SER A 153 -0.49 12.10 -9.15
C SER A 153 -1.64 12.94 -8.62
N ALA A 154 -2.03 12.75 -7.37
CA ALA A 154 -3.08 13.49 -6.66
C ALA A 154 -2.78 13.57 -5.14
N PRO A 155 -1.63 14.15 -4.74
CA PRO A 155 -1.16 14.16 -3.35
C PRO A 155 -2.16 14.80 -2.38
N GLU A 156 -2.87 15.83 -2.81
CA GLU A 156 -3.86 16.55 -2.00
C GLU A 156 -4.99 15.63 -1.53
N LYS A 157 -5.43 14.69 -2.37
CA LYS A 157 -6.45 13.71 -1.99
C LYS A 157 -5.92 12.70 -0.98
N VAL A 158 -4.67 12.28 -1.14
CA VAL A 158 -4.02 11.33 -0.22
C VAL A 158 -3.82 11.96 1.16
N ILE A 159 -3.40 13.23 1.20
CA ILE A 159 -3.27 13.99 2.45
C ILE A 159 -4.64 14.15 3.12
N ALA A 160 -5.69 14.50 2.38
CA ALA A 160 -7.04 14.58 2.91
C ALA A 160 -7.53 13.23 3.45
N ALA A 161 -7.24 12.12 2.76
CA ALA A 161 -7.58 10.78 3.23
C ALA A 161 -6.84 10.38 4.51
N ALA A 162 -5.61 10.88 4.72
CA ALA A 162 -4.87 10.68 5.96
C ALA A 162 -5.49 11.48 7.11
N GLN A 163 -5.93 12.72 6.86
CA GLN A 163 -6.61 13.57 7.84
C GLN A 163 -8.00 13.03 8.24
N ASP A 164 -8.67 12.33 7.33
CA ASP A 164 -9.98 11.70 7.57
C ASP A 164 -9.89 10.44 8.45
N GLU A 165 -8.69 9.96 8.78
CA GLU A 165 -8.51 8.71 9.55
C GLU A 165 -8.70 8.91 11.06
N VAL A 166 -9.92 9.28 11.44
CA VAL A 166 -10.34 9.57 12.81
C VAL A 166 -11.63 8.83 13.16
N HIS A 167 -11.88 8.63 14.44
CA HIS A 167 -13.16 8.16 14.95
C HIS A 167 -14.11 9.34 15.15
N SER A 168 -15.36 9.18 14.72
CA SER A 168 -16.41 10.17 14.92
C SER A 168 -17.73 9.48 15.25
N THR A 169 -18.47 10.04 16.19
CA THR A 169 -19.87 9.68 16.41
C THR A 169 -20.76 10.68 15.69
N VAL A 170 -21.80 10.20 14.99
CA VAL A 170 -22.77 11.06 14.31
C VAL A 170 -24.19 10.74 14.76
N LEU A 171 -24.98 11.78 14.96
CA LEU A 171 -26.41 11.69 15.24
C LEU A 171 -27.22 11.94 13.98
N LEU A 172 -28.29 11.15 13.83
CA LEU A 172 -29.29 11.37 12.80
C LEU A 172 -30.23 12.49 13.25
N ASN A 173 -30.36 13.53 12.44
CA ASN A 173 -31.30 14.62 12.69
C ASN A 173 -32.68 14.37 12.03
N ALA A 174 -32.79 13.30 11.24
CA ALA A 174 -34.03 12.80 10.64
C ALA A 174 -33.88 11.30 10.32
N PRO A 175 -34.97 10.52 10.26
CA PRO A 175 -34.93 9.14 9.80
C PRO A 175 -34.38 9.04 8.36
N LEU A 176 -33.57 8.02 8.10
CA LEU A 176 -33.02 7.74 6.78
C LEU A 176 -33.82 6.64 6.07
N VAL A 177 -34.07 6.83 4.77
CA VAL A 177 -34.66 5.80 3.91
C VAL A 177 -33.55 4.90 3.38
N LEU A 178 -33.38 3.73 4.00
CA LEU A 178 -32.31 2.77 3.63
C LEU A 178 -32.90 1.51 3.02
N VAL A 179 -32.23 0.97 1.99
CA VAL A 179 -32.53 -0.38 1.48
C VAL A 179 -31.96 -1.40 2.46
N ASP A 180 -32.82 -2.26 2.99
CA ASP A 180 -32.44 -3.34 3.91
C ASP A 180 -31.90 -4.54 3.13
N LEU A 181 -30.62 -4.84 3.36
CA LEU A 181 -29.90 -5.98 2.81
C LEU A 181 -29.62 -7.04 3.89
N ALA A 182 -30.48 -7.13 4.92
CA ALA A 182 -30.51 -8.27 5.82
C ALA A 182 -30.88 -9.58 5.09
N SER A 183 -30.59 -10.72 5.74
CA SER A 183 -30.74 -12.05 5.14
C SER A 183 -32.14 -12.34 4.59
N VAL A 184 -33.21 -11.88 5.26
CA VAL A 184 -34.59 -12.12 4.83
C VAL A 184 -34.96 -11.29 3.58
N PRO A 185 -34.76 -9.97 3.55
CA PRO A 185 -34.92 -9.16 2.34
C PRO A 185 -34.08 -9.67 1.14
N LEU A 186 -32.81 -10.02 1.35
CA LEU A 186 -31.94 -10.52 0.27
C LEU A 186 -32.50 -11.79 -0.39
N ARG A 187 -33.01 -12.73 0.41
CA ARG A 187 -33.65 -13.95 -0.12
C ARG A 187 -34.83 -13.65 -1.04
N LYS A 188 -35.61 -12.59 -0.76
CA LYS A 188 -36.71 -12.15 -1.63
C LYS A 188 -36.22 -11.63 -2.99
N LEU A 189 -34.98 -11.15 -3.06
CA LEU A 189 -34.31 -10.71 -4.29
C LEU A 189 -33.59 -11.86 -5.02
N GLY A 190 -33.66 -13.09 -4.50
CA GLY A 190 -32.90 -14.22 -5.04
C GLY A 190 -31.39 -14.12 -4.79
N VAL A 191 -30.97 -13.23 -3.89
CA VAL A 191 -29.56 -13.00 -3.54
C VAL A 191 -29.29 -13.61 -2.17
N THR A 192 -28.19 -14.33 -2.04
CA THR A 192 -27.74 -14.88 -0.76
C THR A 192 -26.78 -13.92 -0.07
N ARG A 193 -26.71 -14.00 1.26
CA ARG A 193 -25.75 -13.22 2.05
C ARG A 193 -24.29 -13.45 1.60
N LYS A 194 -23.94 -14.69 1.21
CA LYS A 194 -22.60 -15.04 0.69
C LYS A 194 -22.22 -14.33 -0.61
N GLN A 195 -23.20 -13.89 -1.39
CA GLN A 195 -22.95 -13.20 -2.67
C GLN A 195 -22.73 -11.69 -2.49
N LEU A 196 -23.03 -11.12 -1.32
CA LEU A 196 -23.04 -9.67 -1.14
C LEU A 196 -22.39 -9.18 0.15
N ILE A 197 -22.51 -9.92 1.26
CA ILE A 197 -22.02 -9.51 2.59
C ILE A 197 -20.83 -10.36 3.04
N ASP A 198 -20.92 -11.69 2.93
CA ASP A 198 -19.86 -12.60 3.38
C ASP A 198 -18.80 -12.82 2.28
N THR A 199 -18.32 -11.72 1.69
CA THR A 199 -17.39 -11.73 0.55
C THR A 199 -16.00 -11.27 0.95
N GLU A 200 -14.99 -11.77 0.26
CA GLU A 200 -13.59 -11.32 0.40
C GLU A 200 -13.28 -10.10 -0.50
N LYS A 201 -12.14 -9.46 -0.25
CA LYS A 201 -11.73 -8.19 -0.89
C LYS A 201 -11.69 -8.24 -2.42
N ASP A 202 -11.39 -9.39 -2.99
CA ASP A 202 -11.33 -9.66 -4.43
C ASP A 202 -12.71 -9.57 -5.09
N GLN A 203 -13.79 -9.76 -4.32
CA GLN A 203 -15.17 -9.67 -4.79
C GLN A 203 -15.78 -8.27 -4.63
N TYR A 204 -15.09 -7.34 -3.94
CA TYR A 204 -15.57 -5.97 -3.74
C TYR A 204 -15.92 -5.23 -5.04
N PRO A 205 -15.21 -5.41 -6.17
CA PRO A 205 -15.64 -4.85 -7.45
C PRO A 205 -17.06 -5.28 -7.86
N ALA A 206 -17.44 -6.54 -7.63
CA ALA A 206 -18.76 -7.06 -7.95
C ALA A 206 -19.82 -6.58 -6.95
N THR A 207 -19.53 -6.56 -5.65
CA THR A 207 -20.50 -6.08 -4.63
C THR A 207 -20.78 -4.57 -4.78
N ARG A 208 -19.81 -3.78 -5.25
CA ARG A 208 -20.04 -2.36 -5.62
C ARG A 208 -21.04 -2.18 -6.76
N LEU A 209 -21.11 -3.12 -7.71
CA LEU A 209 -22.10 -3.04 -8.80
C LEU A 209 -23.53 -3.16 -8.28
N TRP A 210 -23.75 -3.94 -7.21
CA TRP A 210 -25.05 -4.01 -6.53
C TRP A 210 -25.42 -2.66 -5.90
N ALA A 211 -24.49 -2.01 -5.20
CA ALA A 211 -24.73 -0.67 -4.66
C ALA A 211 -25.10 0.34 -5.77
N ALA A 212 -24.39 0.31 -6.91
CA ALA A 212 -24.69 1.14 -8.07
C ALA A 212 -26.04 0.80 -8.75
N ALA A 213 -26.42 -0.47 -8.78
CA ALA A 213 -27.72 -0.91 -9.29
C ALA A 213 -28.87 -0.43 -8.39
N ILE A 214 -28.74 -0.62 -7.07
CA ILE A 214 -29.73 -0.15 -6.08
C ILE A 214 -29.84 1.37 -6.12
N TYR A 215 -28.72 2.09 -6.19
CA TYR A 215 -28.73 3.54 -6.36
C TYR A 215 -29.59 3.95 -7.56
N ARG A 216 -29.40 3.33 -8.73
CA ARG A 216 -30.18 3.65 -9.94
C ARG A 216 -31.65 3.25 -9.86
N GLN A 217 -31.94 2.08 -9.30
CA GLN A 217 -33.29 1.49 -9.31
C GLN A 217 -34.18 1.98 -8.16
N CYS A 218 -33.58 2.50 -7.10
CA CYS A 218 -34.30 3.02 -5.93
C CYS A 218 -33.97 4.51 -5.72
N PRO A 219 -34.54 5.45 -6.52
CA PRO A 219 -34.21 6.88 -6.42
C PRO A 219 -34.47 7.51 -5.04
N GLN A 220 -35.45 6.96 -4.30
CA GLN A 220 -35.81 7.43 -2.96
C GLN A 220 -34.91 6.87 -1.86
N ALA A 221 -34.10 5.85 -2.15
CA ALA A 221 -33.16 5.30 -1.18
C ALA A 221 -32.00 6.28 -0.97
N GLN A 222 -31.73 6.59 0.29
CA GLN A 222 -30.64 7.44 0.75
C GLN A 222 -29.39 6.62 1.15
N GLY A 223 -29.50 5.30 1.15
CA GLY A 223 -28.40 4.40 1.44
C GLY A 223 -28.81 2.94 1.53
N LEU A 224 -27.90 2.13 2.04
CA LEU A 224 -28.02 0.69 2.25
C LEU A 224 -27.73 0.38 3.72
N CYS A 225 -28.40 -0.62 4.29
CA CYS A 225 -28.01 -1.17 5.59
C CYS A 225 -28.03 -2.69 5.59
N TRP A 226 -27.13 -3.31 6.36
CA TRP A 226 -27.04 -4.76 6.50
C TRP A 226 -26.51 -5.15 7.88
N VAL A 227 -26.74 -6.39 8.28
CA VAL A 227 -26.12 -6.96 9.49
C VAL A 227 -24.63 -7.16 9.22
N SER A 228 -23.76 -6.64 10.10
CA SER A 228 -22.31 -6.74 9.92
C SER A 228 -21.84 -8.20 9.83
N ARG A 229 -20.74 -8.43 9.10
CA ARG A 229 -20.10 -9.75 9.01
C ARG A 229 -19.32 -10.09 10.27
N GLN A 230 -18.68 -9.08 10.87
CA GLN A 230 -17.79 -9.27 12.02
C GLN A 230 -18.54 -9.18 13.35
N ASP A 231 -19.70 -8.54 13.38
CA ASP A 231 -20.52 -8.35 14.58
C ASP A 231 -22.01 -8.48 14.19
N ASP A 232 -22.59 -9.66 14.37
CA ASP A 232 -23.97 -9.92 13.94
C ASP A 232 -25.03 -9.23 14.83
N SER A 233 -24.62 -8.64 15.95
CA SER A 233 -25.46 -7.75 16.77
C SER A 233 -25.52 -6.32 16.22
N ALA A 234 -24.59 -5.94 15.35
CA ALA A 234 -24.46 -4.59 14.80
C ALA A 234 -24.91 -4.48 13.34
N ARG A 235 -25.22 -3.24 12.94
CA ARG A 235 -25.58 -2.88 11.56
C ARG A 235 -24.45 -2.09 10.93
N ALA A 236 -24.12 -2.43 9.69
CA ALA A 236 -23.33 -1.59 8.82
C ALA A 236 -24.24 -0.77 7.90
N VAL A 237 -23.81 0.45 7.59
CA VAL A 237 -24.57 1.42 6.79
C VAL A 237 -23.65 2.04 5.74
N MET A 238 -24.16 2.23 4.53
CA MET A 238 -23.52 3.01 3.48
C MET A 238 -24.53 4.05 2.97
N LEU A 239 -24.15 5.32 2.96
CA LEU A 239 -25.02 6.42 2.56
C LEU A 239 -24.65 6.95 1.18
N PHE A 240 -25.66 7.33 0.40
CA PHE A 240 -25.47 8.03 -0.88
C PHE A 240 -25.36 9.53 -0.61
N GLY A 241 -24.14 10.06 -0.59
CA GLY A 241 -23.87 11.42 -0.10
C GLY A 241 -24.64 12.53 -0.82
N ASP A 242 -24.98 12.34 -2.10
CA ASP A 242 -25.79 13.24 -2.92
C ASP A 242 -27.30 13.20 -2.60
N ARG A 243 -27.76 12.19 -1.85
CA ARG A 243 -29.16 12.00 -1.41
C ARG A 243 -29.39 12.25 0.07
N ILE A 244 -28.35 12.71 0.75
CA ILE A 244 -28.37 13.03 2.18
C ILE A 244 -28.30 14.56 2.29
N ALA A 245 -29.29 15.15 2.97
CA ALA A 245 -29.22 16.57 3.29
C ALA A 245 -28.02 16.83 4.21
N LYS A 246 -27.30 17.94 4.01
CA LYS A 246 -26.12 18.29 4.83
C LYS A 246 -26.42 18.35 6.34
N SER A 247 -27.67 18.58 6.71
CA SER A 247 -28.14 18.62 8.10
C SER A 247 -28.61 17.28 8.65
N ALA A 248 -28.68 16.23 7.83
CA ALA A 248 -29.20 14.93 8.24
C ALA A 248 -28.26 14.18 9.19
N LEU A 249 -26.96 14.43 9.09
CA LEU A 249 -25.94 13.92 10.00
C LEU A 249 -25.33 15.09 10.76
N LYS A 250 -25.29 14.99 12.09
CA LYS A 250 -24.60 15.97 12.94
C LYS A 250 -23.50 15.26 13.72
N PRO A 251 -22.27 15.80 13.74
CA PRO A 251 -21.23 15.26 14.60
C PRO A 251 -21.67 15.36 16.07
N GLN A 252 -21.48 14.28 16.82
CA GLN A 252 -21.69 14.22 18.26
C GLN A 252 -20.34 14.43 18.94
N GLY A 253 -19.97 15.70 19.12
CA GLY A 253 -18.66 16.09 19.65
C GLY A 253 -17.57 16.16 18.58
N PRO A 254 -16.31 16.42 19.00
CA PRO A 254 -15.17 16.42 18.10
C PRO A 254 -14.85 15.00 17.61
N SER A 255 -14.12 14.90 16.50
CA SER A 255 -13.52 13.64 16.08
C SER A 255 -12.30 13.33 16.95
N HIS A 256 -12.11 12.05 17.28
CA HIS A 256 -11.04 11.57 18.15
C HIS A 256 -10.10 10.62 17.41
N SER A 257 -8.82 10.68 17.74
CA SER A 257 -7.86 9.68 17.29
C SER A 257 -8.17 8.33 17.95
N LEU A 258 -8.16 7.24 17.19
CA LEU A 258 -8.33 5.90 17.77
C LEU A 258 -7.17 5.46 18.67
N SER A 259 -5.96 5.97 18.47
CA SER A 259 -4.78 5.53 19.23
C SER A 259 -4.40 6.48 20.37
N GLU A 260 -4.78 7.75 20.29
CA GLU A 260 -4.37 8.77 21.25
C GLU A 260 -5.47 9.15 22.24
N ASP A 261 -6.74 8.90 21.90
CA ASP A 261 -7.87 9.08 22.80
C ASP A 261 -8.13 7.76 23.57
N PRO A 262 -7.84 7.71 24.88
CA PRO A 262 -7.91 6.45 25.62
C PRO A 262 -9.32 5.84 25.62
N ALA A 263 -10.37 6.66 25.69
CA ALA A 263 -11.75 6.17 25.69
C ALA A 263 -12.13 5.52 24.34
N SER A 264 -11.72 6.14 23.22
CA SER A 264 -11.93 5.57 21.88
C SER A 264 -11.10 4.31 21.69
N TYR A 265 -9.87 4.28 22.19
CA TYR A 265 -8.99 3.12 22.13
C TYR A 265 -9.57 1.93 22.91
N ASP A 266 -10.00 2.16 24.16
CA ASP A 266 -10.64 1.16 25.02
C ASP A 266 -11.92 0.60 24.37
N ALA A 267 -12.77 1.48 23.81
CA ALA A 267 -13.96 1.05 23.10
C ALA A 267 -13.67 0.15 21.87
N VAL A 268 -12.55 0.39 21.18
CA VAL A 268 -12.11 -0.47 20.08
C VAL A 268 -11.53 -1.80 20.59
N LEU A 269 -10.81 -1.80 21.71
CA LEU A 269 -10.34 -3.04 22.34
C LEU A 269 -11.51 -3.90 22.82
N ASP A 270 -12.49 -3.30 23.50
CA ASP A 270 -13.72 -3.98 23.93
C ASP A 270 -14.49 -4.57 22.73
N LEU A 271 -14.58 -3.81 21.62
CA LEU A 271 -15.17 -4.29 20.38
C LEU A 271 -14.37 -5.48 19.84
N ALA A 272 -13.04 -5.38 19.78
CA ALA A 272 -12.16 -6.42 19.26
C ALA A 272 -12.28 -7.73 20.07
N GLU A 273 -12.28 -7.65 21.39
CA GLU A 273 -12.52 -8.80 22.27
C GLU A 273 -13.89 -9.42 21.99
N ARG A 274 -14.94 -8.60 21.93
CA ARG A 274 -16.32 -9.03 21.68
C ARG A 274 -16.50 -9.75 20.34
N ILE A 275 -15.79 -9.34 19.30
CA ILE A 275 -15.84 -9.98 17.98
C ILE A 275 -14.79 -11.08 17.78
N GLY A 276 -14.06 -11.45 18.85
CA GLY A 276 -13.09 -12.55 18.84
C GLY A 276 -11.78 -12.24 18.11
N VAL A 277 -11.43 -10.96 17.95
CA VAL A 277 -10.09 -10.57 17.47
C VAL A 277 -9.12 -10.76 18.63
N LEU A 278 -8.17 -11.70 18.46
CA LEU A 278 -7.12 -11.94 19.43
C LEU A 278 -6.12 -10.77 19.42
N ILE A 279 -6.22 -9.91 20.43
CA ILE A 279 -5.24 -8.85 20.71
C ILE A 279 -4.40 -9.30 21.90
N VAL A 280 -3.09 -9.41 21.69
CA VAL A 280 -2.13 -9.72 22.76
C VAL A 280 -1.37 -8.43 23.07
N PRO A 281 -1.29 -7.99 24.34
CA PRO A 281 -0.50 -6.81 24.68
C PRO A 281 0.97 -7.04 24.29
N GLY A 282 1.56 -6.04 23.60
CA GLY A 282 3.01 -6.01 23.40
C GLY A 282 3.70 -5.98 24.76
N ARG A 283 4.81 -6.72 24.92
CA ARG A 283 5.58 -6.70 26.18
C ARG A 283 5.89 -5.26 26.57
N VAL A 284 5.49 -4.88 27.78
CA VAL A 284 5.87 -3.63 28.47
C VAL A 284 7.37 -3.61 28.70
#